data_AF-A0A6L3AIE1-F1
#
_entry.id   AF-A0A6L3AIE1-F1
#
_cell.length_a   1.000
_cell.length_b   1.000
_cell.length_c   1.000
_cell.angle_alpha   90.00
_cell.angle_beta   90.00
_cell.angle_gamma   90.00
#
_symmetry.space_group_name_H-M   'P 1'
#
loop_
_entity.id
_entity.type
_entity.pdbx_description
1 polymer ?
#
loop_
_entity_poly.entity_id
_entity_poly.type
_entity_poly.pdbx_seq_one_letter_code
_entity_poly.pdbx_strand_id
1 'polypeptide(L)'
;MSKTFYDSETKRARDLSSGSFRISVEFEYRRVFCKKCNAVKVETLSWLASNIRYTKRYERYIGRLCRELTIKRVVELERLSWYQVRQIEINYMHELVGRLGKITRHLR
;
A
#
# COMPACT_ATOMS: atom_id res chain seq x y z
N MET A 1 4.04 -21.47 24.53
CA MET A 1 4.75 -20.66 23.50
C MET A 1 4.52 -21.30 22.12
N SER A 2 3.55 -20.83 21.33
CA SER A 2 3.36 -21.38 19.99
C SER A 2 4.35 -20.74 19.03
N LYS A 3 5.36 -21.51 18.56
CA LYS A 3 6.24 -21.14 17.45
C LYS A 3 5.40 -21.13 16.16
N THR A 4 4.69 -20.04 15.93
CA THR A 4 3.89 -19.77 14.72
C THR A 4 4.73 -19.05 13.65
N PHE A 5 6.01 -18.77 13.94
CA PHE A 5 6.96 -18.20 13.01
C PHE A 5 7.40 -19.26 11.99
N TYR A 6 7.39 -18.91 10.70
CA TYR A 6 7.92 -19.76 9.63
C TYR A 6 9.28 -19.24 9.18
N ASP A 7 9.30 -18.04 8.60
CA ASP A 7 10.51 -17.30 8.23
C ASP A 7 10.21 -15.80 8.11
N SER A 8 11.25 -15.02 7.79
CA SER A 8 11.15 -13.59 7.54
C SER A 8 12.11 -13.12 6.45
N GLU A 9 11.75 -12.02 5.80
CA GLU A 9 12.55 -11.37 4.77
C GLU A 9 12.54 -9.85 5.01
N THR A 10 13.71 -9.21 4.90
CA THR A 10 13.78 -7.75 4.91
C THR A 10 13.24 -7.17 3.61
N LYS A 11 12.22 -6.32 3.70
CA LYS A 11 11.63 -5.63 2.56
C LYS A 11 11.69 -4.13 2.73
N ARG A 12 11.52 -3.43 1.61
CA ARG A 12 11.45 -1.97 1.56
C ARG A 12 10.18 -1.52 0.89
N ALA A 13 9.50 -0.56 1.50
CA ALA A 13 8.35 0.12 0.93
C ALA A 13 8.68 1.60 0.72
N ARG A 14 8.41 2.12 -0.48
CA ARG A 14 8.54 3.55 -0.75
C ARG A 14 7.48 4.32 0.03
N ASP A 15 7.92 5.43 0.58
CA ASP A 15 7.11 6.29 1.43
C ASP A 15 7.15 7.75 0.95
N LEU A 16 6.44 8.63 1.66
CA LEU A 16 6.43 10.07 1.36
C LEU A 16 7.84 10.65 1.36
N SER A 17 8.15 11.44 0.34
CA SER A 17 9.42 12.17 0.28
C SER A 17 9.47 13.24 1.39
N SER A 18 10.67 13.46 1.95
CA SER A 18 10.96 14.60 2.82
C SER A 18 11.67 15.66 1.99
N GLY A 19 10.92 16.65 1.50
CA GLY A 19 11.43 17.61 0.53
C GLY A 19 11.93 16.88 -0.73
N SER A 20 13.20 17.11 -1.08
CA SER A 20 13.83 16.47 -2.24
C SER A 20 14.27 15.01 -2.01
N PHE A 21 14.19 14.51 -0.77
CA PHE A 21 14.66 13.17 -0.43
C PHE A 21 13.55 12.13 -0.56
N ARG A 22 13.77 11.12 -1.41
CA ARG A 22 12.89 9.95 -1.47
C ARG A 22 13.14 9.04 -0.28
N ILE A 23 12.09 8.80 0.51
CA ILE A 23 12.17 7.94 1.69
C ILE A 23 11.65 6.56 1.33
N SER A 24 12.30 5.54 1.88
CA SER A 24 11.80 4.18 1.94
C SER A 24 11.90 3.66 3.36
N VAL A 25 10.90 2.91 3.80
CA VAL A 25 10.89 2.24 5.09
C VAL A 25 11.35 0.82 4.87
N GLU A 26 12.42 0.43 5.57
CA GLU A 26 12.88 -0.95 5.66
C GLU A 26 12.22 -1.63 6.86
N PHE A 27 11.76 -2.86 6.67
CA PHE A 27 11.07 -3.61 7.70
C PHE A 27 11.25 -5.11 7.50
N GLU A 28 11.15 -5.86 8.60
CA GLU A 28 11.09 -7.31 8.55
C GLU A 28 9.67 -7.74 8.18
N TYR A 29 9.52 -8.51 7.12
CA TYR A 29 8.25 -9.03 6.63
C TYR A 29 8.15 -10.52 6.89
N ARG A 30 7.21 -10.92 7.75
CA ARG A 30 7.16 -12.25 8.33
C ARG A 30 6.11 -13.13 7.68
N ARG A 31 6.46 -14.41 7.49
CA ARG A 31 5.50 -15.47 7.22
C ARG A 31 5.28 -16.30 8.46
N VAL A 32 4.02 -16.65 8.69
CA VAL A 32 3.56 -17.38 9.86
C VAL A 32 2.85 -18.65 9.45
N PHE A 33 3.15 -19.76 10.12
CA PHE A 33 2.47 -21.02 9.90
C PHE A 33 1.16 -21.06 10.70
N CYS A 34 0.03 -21.01 10.01
CA CYS A 34 -1.29 -21.05 10.65
C CYS A 34 -1.72 -22.48 10.93
N LYS A 35 -1.64 -22.93 12.19
CA LYS A 35 -2.07 -24.27 12.61
C LYS A 35 -3.54 -24.57 12.29
N LYS A 36 -4.42 -23.56 12.34
CA LYS A 36 -5.85 -23.71 12.04
C LYS A 36 -6.12 -23.96 10.55
N CYS A 37 -5.35 -23.35 9.66
CA CYS A 37 -5.52 -23.49 8.21
C CYS A 37 -4.56 -24.51 7.58
N ASN A 38 -3.62 -25.06 8.36
CA ASN A 38 -2.52 -25.89 7.88
C ASN A 38 -1.75 -25.26 6.70
N ALA A 39 -1.51 -23.95 6.76
CA ALA A 39 -0.93 -23.18 5.65
C ALA A 39 0.00 -22.05 6.14
N VAL A 40 0.99 -21.69 5.32
CA VAL A 40 1.85 -20.52 5.55
C VAL A 40 1.14 -19.27 5.06
N LYS A 41 0.97 -18.28 5.94
CA LYS A 41 0.37 -16.98 5.63
C LYS A 41 1.40 -15.89 5.81
N VAL A 42 1.25 -14.81 5.07
CA VAL A 42 2.08 -13.61 5.25
C VAL A 42 1.38 -12.69 6.24
N GLU A 43 2.15 -12.04 7.12
CA GLU A 43 1.58 -11.06 8.03
C GLU A 43 0.93 -9.89 7.27
N THR A 44 -0.13 -9.33 7.83
CA THR A 44 -0.79 -8.16 7.26
C THR A 44 -0.42 -6.93 8.06
N LEU A 45 0.33 -6.02 7.43
CA LEU A 45 0.76 -4.77 8.05
C LEU A 45 -0.27 -3.67 7.75
N SER A 46 -0.87 -3.09 8.79
CA SER A 46 -1.96 -2.12 8.64
C SER A 46 -1.57 -0.86 7.88
N TRP A 47 -0.29 -0.48 7.90
CA TRP A 47 0.28 0.68 7.24
C TRP A 47 0.81 0.42 5.82
N LEU A 48 0.96 -0.85 5.42
CA LEU A 48 1.49 -1.26 4.12
C LEU A 48 0.37 -1.33 3.07
N ALA A 49 0.61 -0.86 1.86
CA ALA A 49 -0.35 -0.98 0.78
C ALA A 49 -0.61 -2.46 0.43
N SER A 50 -1.68 -2.72 -0.34
CA SER A 50 -1.92 -4.06 -0.89
C SER A 50 -0.74 -4.52 -1.75
N ASN A 51 -0.05 -3.57 -2.39
CA ASN A 51 1.25 -3.77 -2.98
C ASN A 51 2.36 -3.47 -1.95
N ILE A 52 3.15 -4.48 -1.60
CA ILE A 52 4.24 -4.42 -0.62
C ILE A 52 5.29 -3.33 -0.93
N ARG A 53 5.32 -2.82 -2.16
CA ARG A 53 6.26 -1.78 -2.61
C ARG A 53 5.98 -0.40 -2.04
N TYR A 54 4.81 -0.13 -1.47
CA TYR A 54 4.40 1.21 -1.04
C TYR A 54 3.77 1.21 0.35
N THR A 55 3.91 2.31 1.08
CA THR A 55 3.06 2.55 2.26
C THR A 55 1.65 2.98 1.80
N LYS A 56 0.62 2.70 2.61
CA LYS A 56 -0.74 3.19 2.33
C LYS A 56 -0.81 4.70 2.25
N ARG A 57 -0.02 5.40 3.07
CA ARG A 57 0.03 6.88 3.04
C ARG A 57 0.61 7.39 1.73
N TYR A 58 1.62 6.70 1.18
CA TYR A 58 2.17 7.03 -0.13
C TYR A 58 1.17 6.78 -1.26
N GLU A 59 0.49 5.62 -1.29
CA GLU A 59 -0.55 5.35 -2.31
C GLU A 59 -1.67 6.41 -2.28
N ARG A 60 -2.13 6.80 -1.09
CA ARG A 60 -3.14 7.85 -0.95
C ARG A 60 -2.64 9.22 -1.40
N TYR A 61 -1.37 9.54 -1.17
CA TYR A 61 -0.76 10.77 -1.65
C TYR A 61 -0.73 10.82 -3.18
N ILE A 62 -0.27 9.75 -3.83
CA ILE A 62 -0.31 9.63 -5.30
C ILE A 62 -1.74 9.71 -5.82
N GLY A 63 -2.68 9.00 -5.19
CA GLY A 63 -4.09 9.04 -5.58
C GLY A 63 -4.72 10.44 -5.45
N ARG A 64 -4.31 11.24 -4.46
CA ARG A 64 -4.69 12.65 -4.35
C ARG A 64 -4.07 13.48 -5.47
N LEU A 65 -2.77 13.29 -5.76
CA LEU A 65 -2.13 13.99 -6.87
C LEU A 65 -2.81 13.71 -8.21
N CYS A 66 -3.22 12.47 -8.50
CA CYS A 66 -3.94 12.14 -9.73
C CYS A 66 -5.31 12.83 -9.85
N ARG A 67 -5.89 13.34 -8.76
CA ARG A 67 -7.13 14.15 -8.81
C ARG A 67 -6.88 15.60 -9.19
N GLU A 68 -5.67 16.09 -9.00
CA GLU A 68 -5.29 17.50 -9.19
C GLU A 68 -4.41 17.69 -10.44
N LEU A 69 -3.67 16.65 -10.82
CA LEU A 69 -2.66 16.67 -11.87
C LEU A 69 -2.91 15.52 -12.87
N THR A 70 -2.39 15.69 -14.09
CA THR A 70 -2.41 14.61 -15.08
C THR A 70 -1.49 13.46 -14.65
N ILE A 71 -1.84 12.22 -15.01
CA ILE A 71 -1.01 11.03 -14.74
C ILE A 71 0.43 11.24 -15.24
N LYS A 72 0.62 11.85 -16.41
CA LYS A 72 1.94 12.18 -16.95
C LYS A 72 2.74 13.08 -16.00
N ARG A 73 2.10 14.11 -15.43
CA ARG A 73 2.76 15.01 -14.49
C ARG A 73 3.14 14.30 -13.19
N VAL A 74 2.27 13.41 -12.68
CA VAL A 74 2.55 12.60 -11.49
C VAL A 74 3.72 11.63 -11.73
N VAL A 75 3.77 10.99 -12.91
CA VAL A 75 4.90 10.16 -13.36
C VAL A 75 6.22 10.92 -13.28
N GLU A 76 6.26 12.15 -13.80
CA GLU A 76 7.47 12.99 -13.80
C GLU A 76 7.89 13.40 -12.38
N LEU A 77 6.94 13.90 -11.57
CA LEU A 77 7.21 14.37 -10.21
C LEU A 77 7.73 13.23 -9.31
N GLU A 78 7.05 12.10 -9.37
CA GLU A 78 7.31 10.98 -8.45
C GLU A 78 8.30 9.97 -9.03
N ARG A 79 8.77 10.17 -10.27
CA ARG A 79 9.67 9.25 -10.98
C ARG A 79 9.18 7.80 -10.85
N LEU A 80 7.92 7.59 -11.22
CA LEU A 80 7.27 6.30 -11.29
C LEU A 80 6.94 5.99 -12.76
N SER A 81 6.83 4.72 -13.12
CA SER A 81 6.29 4.37 -14.44
C SER A 81 4.80 4.72 -14.53
N TRP A 82 4.33 4.98 -15.74
CA TRP A 82 2.91 5.24 -15.99
C TRP A 82 2.01 4.13 -15.45
N TYR A 83 2.42 2.86 -15.63
CA TYR A 83 1.68 1.71 -15.11
C TYR A 83 1.63 1.68 -13.57
N GLN A 84 2.71 2.09 -12.89
CA GLN A 84 2.72 2.18 -11.42
C GLN A 84 1.73 3.24 -10.94
N VAL A 85 1.76 4.44 -11.54
CA VAL A 85 0.84 5.52 -11.16
C VAL A 85 -0.62 5.12 -11.41
N ARG A 86 -0.91 4.55 -12.60
CA ARG A 86 -2.24 4.05 -12.93
C ARG A 86 -2.74 2.99 -11.94
N GLN A 87 -1.89 2.05 -11.55
CA GLN A 87 -2.29 1.02 -10.60
C GLN A 87 -2.59 1.61 -9.21
N ILE A 88 -1.78 2.57 -8.76
CA ILE A 88 -1.99 3.25 -7.49
C ILE A 88 -3.30 4.05 -7.52
N GLU A 89 -3.59 4.74 -8.63
CA GLU A 89 -4.84 5.47 -8.83
C GLU A 89 -6.06 4.55 -8.77
N ILE A 90 -6.02 3.40 -9.45
CA ILE A 90 -7.07 2.37 -9.38
C ILE A 90 -7.29 1.92 -7.93
N ASN A 91 -6.21 1.59 -7.22
CA ASN A 91 -6.27 1.17 -5.81
C ASN A 91 -6.92 2.25 -4.92
N TYR A 92 -6.55 3.51 -5.14
CA TYR A 92 -7.11 4.65 -4.41
C TYR A 92 -8.60 4.84 -4.71
N MET A 93 -9.03 4.70 -5.96
CA MET A 93 -10.45 4.79 -6.33
C MET A 93 -11.27 3.67 -5.72
N HIS A 94 -10.76 2.44 -5.67
CA HIS A 94 -11.41 1.34 -4.95
C HIS A 94 -11.52 1.63 -3.45
N GLU A 95 -10.50 2.22 -2.83
CA GLU A 95 -10.56 2.65 -1.43
C GLU A 95 -11.68 3.69 -1.22
N LEU A 96 -11.78 4.70 -2.09
CA LEU A 96 -12.80 5.74 -2.00
C LEU A 96 -14.22 5.18 -2.17
N VAL A 97 -14.46 4.37 -3.20
CA VAL A 97 -15.76 3.72 -3.42
C VAL A 97 -16.12 2.83 -2.22
N GLY A 98 -15.16 2.05 -1.72
CA GLY A 98 -15.36 1.21 -0.54
C GLY A 98 -15.70 2.01 0.72
N ARG A 99 -15.16 3.23 0.86
CA ARG A 99 -15.48 4.13 1.99
C ARG A 99 -16.85 4.78 1.82
N LEU A 100 -17.13 5.36 0.66
CA LEU A 100 -18.41 6.03 0.37
C LEU A 100 -19.59 5.04 0.39
N GLY A 101 -19.39 3.83 -0.15
CA GLY A 101 -20.40 2.77 -0.13
C GLY A 101 -20.69 2.21 1.27
N LYS A 102 -19.85 2.47 2.27
CA LYS A 102 -20.17 2.17 3.69
C LYS A 102 -21.03 3.28 4.30
N ILE A 103 -20.71 4.53 3.99
CA ILE A 103 -21.47 5.70 4.47
C ILE A 103 -22.92 5.61 3.97
N THR A 104 -23.13 5.35 2.68
CA THR A 104 -24.48 5.28 2.09
C THR A 104 -25.30 4.11 2.62
N ARG A 105 -24.67 3.01 3.06
CA ARG A 105 -25.35 1.87 3.70
C ARG A 105 -25.77 2.13 5.14
N HIS A 106 -25.12 3.06 5.84
CA HIS A 106 -25.52 3.47 7.19
C HIS A 106 -26.59 4.56 7.18
N LEU A 107 -26.92 5.12 6.01
CA LEU A 107 -27.95 6.15 5.81
C LEU A 107 -29.26 5.57 5.23
N ARG A 108 -29.33 4.25 5.02
CA ARG A 108 -30.53 3.48 4.68
C ARG A 108 -30.94 2.65 5.88
#